data_AF-A0A1F3VJ77-F1
#
_entry.id   AF-A0A1F3VJ77-F1
#
_cell.length_a   1.000
_cell.length_b   1.000
_cell.length_c   1.000
_cell.angle_alpha   90.00
_cell.angle_beta   90.00
_cell.angle_gamma   90.00
#
_symmetry.space_group_name_H-M   'P 1'
#
loop_
_entity.id
_entity.type
_entity.pdbx_description
1 polymer ?
#
loop_
_entity_poly.entity_id
_entity_poly.type
_entity_poly.pdbx_seq_one_letter_code
_entity_poly.pdbx_strand_id
1 'polypeptide(L)' 'MQADTTKEFDDWYETVSIKEQVQIDARVSRIEEYDHLGDWKYLDDGVAELRRKNAGEFILQK' A
#
# COMPACT_ATOMS: atom_id res chain seq x y z
N MET A 1 14.08 -0.46 -0.91
CA MET A 1 13.62 -1.77 -0.37
C MET A 1 12.70 -2.38 -1.42
N GLN A 2 12.75 -3.68 -1.73
CA GLN A 2 11.77 -4.30 -2.63
C GLN A 2 10.56 -4.71 -1.78
N ALA A 3 9.36 -4.28 -2.17
CA ALA A 3 8.14 -4.65 -1.45
C ALA A 3 7.63 -6.00 -1.96
N ASP A 4 7.58 -7.00 -1.09
CA ASP A 4 6.94 -8.28 -1.40
C ASP A 4 5.40 -8.14 -1.25
N THR A 5 4.65 -8.81 -2.14
CA THR A 5 3.18 -8.83 -2.10
C THR A 5 2.66 -10.20 -1.67
N THR A 6 1.46 -10.22 -1.08
CA THR A 6 0.73 -11.46 -0.80
C THR A 6 -0.25 -11.77 -1.92
N LYS A 7 -0.69 -13.03 -2.00
CA LYS A 7 -1.70 -13.44 -2.98
C LYS A 7 -3.02 -12.66 -2.79
N GLU A 8 -3.42 -12.40 -1.55
CA GLU A 8 -4.61 -11.63 -1.24
C GLU A 8 -4.50 -10.18 -1.72
N PHE A 9 -3.31 -9.60 -1.67
CA PHE A 9 -3.05 -8.29 -2.25
C PHE A 9 -3.19 -8.32 -3.77
N ASP A 10 -2.56 -9.29 -4.43
CA ASP A 10 -2.62 -9.40 -5.90
C ASP A 10 -4.07 -9.60 -6.38
N ASP A 11 -4.81 -10.52 -5.76
CA ASP A 11 -6.21 -10.81 -6.09
C ASP A 11 -7.09 -9.57 -5.91
N TRP A 12 -6.93 -8.82 -4.81
CA TRP A 12 -7.70 -7.58 -4.59
C TRP A 12 -7.24 -6.44 -5.52
N TYR A 13 -5.95 -6.34 -5.82
CA TYR A 13 -5.40 -5.33 -6.72
C TYR A 13 -5.95 -5.48 -8.14
N GLU A 14 -6.18 -6.70 -8.60
CA GLU A 14 -6.84 -6.98 -9.88
C GLU A 14 -8.30 -6.50 -9.92
N THR A 15 -8.97 -6.35 -8.77
CA THR A 15 -10.37 -5.90 -8.71
C THR A 15 -10.55 -4.38 -8.70
N VAL A 16 -9.51 -3.60 -8.38
CA VAL A 16 -9.62 -2.14 -8.31
C VAL A 16 -9.51 -1.50 -9.70
N SER A 17 -9.96 -0.26 -9.84
CA SER A 17 -9.89 0.44 -11.13
C SER A 17 -8.45 0.74 -11.55
N ILE A 18 -8.19 0.87 -12.86
CA ILE A 18 -6.87 1.26 -13.39
C ILE A 18 -6.35 2.55 -12.73
N LYS A 19 -7.26 3.51 -12.46
CA LYS A 19 -6.90 4.75 -11.77
C LYS A 19 -6.39 4.49 -10.35
N GLU A 20 -6.99 3.57 -9.64
CA GLU A 20 -6.57 3.19 -8.29
C GLU A 20 -5.27 2.39 -8.30
N GLN A 21 -5.10 1.48 -9.25
CA GLN A 21 -3.86 0.74 -9.47
C GLN A 21 -2.67 1.69 -9.63
N VAL A 22 -2.76 2.67 -10.54
CA VAL A 22 -1.71 3.69 -10.73
C VAL A 22 -1.40 4.47 -9.45
N GLN A 23 -2.39 4.73 -8.60
CA GLN A 23 -2.17 5.40 -7.31
C GLN A 23 -1.47 4.51 -6.28
N ILE A 24 -1.76 3.21 -6.30
CA ILE A 24 -1.10 2.20 -5.45
C ILE A 24 0.35 2.07 -5.90
N ASP A 25 0.60 1.88 -7.19
CA ASP A 25 1.95 1.72 -7.74
C ASP A 25 2.83 2.93 -7.43
N ALA A 26 2.31 4.14 -7.65
CA ALA A 26 3.03 5.37 -7.35
C ALA A 26 3.39 5.50 -5.86
N ARG A 27 2.62 4.85 -4.97
CA ARG A 27 2.93 4.80 -3.54
C ARG A 27 3.97 3.73 -3.22
N VAL A 28 3.80 2.52 -3.76
CA VAL A 28 4.77 1.44 -3.59
C VAL A 28 6.14 1.91 -4.06
N SER A 29 6.26 2.46 -5.27
CA SER A 29 7.54 2.97 -5.78
C SER A 29 8.18 4.03 -4.88
N ARG A 30 7.38 4.91 -4.25
CA ARG A 30 7.92 5.89 -3.29
C ARG A 30 8.43 5.26 -2.01
N ILE A 31 7.75 4.22 -1.52
CA ILE A 31 8.22 3.46 -0.35
C ILE A 31 9.52 2.75 -0.70
N GLU A 32 9.59 2.13 -1.88
CA GLU A 32 10.79 1.43 -2.33
C GLU A 32 11.99 2.36 -2.52
N GLU A 33 11.77 3.56 -3.06
CA GLU A 33 12.80 4.57 -3.35
C GLU A 33 13.26 5.33 -2.11
N TYR A 34 12.33 5.73 -1.23
CA TYR A 34 12.61 6.66 -0.13
C TYR A 34 12.50 6.05 1.27
N ASP A 35 12.11 4.77 1.39
CA ASP A 35 11.85 4.09 2.67
C ASP A 35 10.87 4.88 3.56
N HIS A 36 9.87 5.52 2.92
CA HIS A 36 8.98 6.48 3.57
C HIS A 36 7.51 6.24 3.24
N LEU A 37 6.74 5.82 4.25
CA LEU A 37 5.31 5.44 4.13
C LEU A 37 4.35 6.63 3.93
N GLY A 38 4.75 7.86 4.24
CA GLY A 38 3.87 9.02 4.08
C GLY A 38 2.84 9.15 5.19
N ASP A 39 1.55 9.17 4.86
CA ASP A 39 0.44 9.20 5.82
C ASP A 39 0.03 7.76 6.14
N TRP A 40 0.41 7.29 7.33
CA TRP A 40 0.24 5.91 7.76
C TRP A 40 -0.12 5.81 9.24
N LYS A 41 -0.66 4.65 9.64
CA LYS A 41 -1.01 4.31 11.00
C LYS A 41 -0.43 2.93 11.32
N TYR A 42 0.30 2.81 12.42
CA TYR A 42 0.66 1.49 12.94
C TYR A 42 -0.60 0.78 13.46
N LEU A 43 -0.82 -0.46 13.04
CA LEU A 43 -1.94 -1.28 13.51
C LEU A 43 -1.50 -2.15 14.68
N ASP A 44 -0.69 -3.17 14.44
CA ASP A 44 0.08 -3.94 15.42
C ASP A 44 1.00 -4.94 14.68
N ASP A 45 1.84 -5.71 15.38
CA ASP A 45 2.58 -6.86 14.82
C ASP A 45 3.39 -6.58 13.53
N GLY A 46 4.02 -5.41 13.42
CA GLY A 46 4.76 -5.01 12.22
C GLY A 46 3.87 -4.54 11.06
N VAL A 47 2.56 -4.44 11.28
CA VAL A 47 1.58 -4.06 10.28
C VAL A 47 1.28 -2.56 10.35
N ALA A 48 1.25 -1.92 9.19
CA ALA A 48 0.90 -0.52 9.03
C ALA A 48 -0.19 -0.34 7.99
N GLU A 49 -1.12 0.56 8.26
CA GLU A 49 -2.14 1.00 7.32
C GLU A 49 -1.71 2.30 6.65
N LEU A 50 -1.76 2.35 5.32
CA LEU A 50 -1.59 3.58 4.56
C LEU A 50 -2.92 4.31 4.44
N ARG A 51 -2.99 5.51 5.00
CA ARG A 51 -4.21 6.32 4.96
C ARG A 51 -4.28 7.11 3.65
N ARG A 52 -5.45 7.10 3.02
CA ARG A 52 -5.76 8.04 1.92
C ARG A 52 -6.56 9.20 2.49
N LYS A 53 -6.19 10.43 2.12
CA LYS A 53 -6.93 11.64 2.53
C LYS A 53 -8.37 11.72 1.99
N ASN A 54 -8.83 10.82 1.09
CA ASN A 54 -10.15 10.92 0.46
C ASN A 54 -10.83 9.61 -0.02
N ALA A 55 -10.29 8.40 0.24
CA ALA A 55 -10.98 7.12 -0.07
C ALA A 55 -10.20 5.89 0.42
N GLY A 56 -10.81 5.02 1.26
CA GLY A 56 -10.40 3.63 1.51
C GLY A 56 -9.04 3.38 2.22
N GLU A 57 -9.03 2.45 3.16
CA GLU A 57 -7.87 2.04 3.98
C GLU A 57 -7.10 0.88 3.29
N PHE A 58 -5.76 0.88 3.32
CA PHE A 58 -4.92 -0.19 2.75
C PHE A 58 -3.95 -0.68 3.83
N ILE A 59 -3.85 -2.00 4.03
CA ILE A 59 -2.99 -2.61 5.04
C ILE A 59 -1.74 -3.18 4.34
N LEU A 60 -0.55 -2.77 4.80
CA LEU A 60 0.75 -3.34 4.43
C LEU A 60 1.37 -4.03 5.66
N GLN A 61 1.92 -5.24 5.46
CA GLN A 61 2.68 -5.98 6.49
C GLN A 61 4.19 -5.81 6.24
N LYS A 62 4.97 -5.70 7.32
CA LYS A 62 6.44 -5.61 7.30
C LYS A 62 7.10 -6.96 7.56
#